data_AF-A0A3E0PQ65-F1
#
_entry.id   AF-A0A3E0PQ65-F1
#
_cell.length_a   1.000
_cell.length_b   1.000
_cell.length_c   1.000
_cell.angle_alpha   90.00
_cell.angle_beta   90.00
_cell.angle_gamma   90.00
#
_symmetry.space_group_name_H-M   'P 1'
#
loop_
_entity.id
_entity.type
_entity.pdbx_description
1 polymer ?
#
loop_
_entity_poly.entity_id
_entity_poly.type
_entity_poly.pdbx_seq_one_letter_code
_entity_poly.pdbx_strand_id
1 'polypeptide(L)' 'MIAVFYFFIIRPQRNRQKAQQALSESLAVGDEIRTIGGIHGRVLTVDEDSVLLQVEQGQIRVARRAIGSKAGDNEES' A
#
# COMPACT_ATOMS: atom_id res chain seq x y z
N MET A 1 -36.83 -16.49 2.25
CA MET A 1 -36.18 -15.59 1.28
C MET A 1 -35.15 -14.62 1.90
N ILE A 2 -34.77 -14.73 3.19
CA ILE A 2 -33.81 -13.80 3.83
C ILE A 2 -32.39 -14.38 3.96
N ALA A 3 -32.27 -15.71 4.18
CA ALA A 3 -30.97 -16.39 4.36
C ALA A 3 -30.06 -16.34 3.10
N VAL A 4 -30.64 -16.38 1.90
CA VAL A 4 -29.88 -16.36 0.64
C VAL A 4 -29.22 -15.01 0.42
N PHE A 5 -29.92 -13.88 0.64
CA PHE A 5 -29.34 -12.54 0.55
C PHE A 5 -28.24 -12.29 1.59
N TYR A 6 -28.37 -12.86 2.81
CA TYR A 6 -27.38 -12.69 3.87
C TYR A 6 -26.05 -13.41 3.55
N PHE A 7 -26.10 -14.57 2.89
CA PHE A 7 -24.91 -15.31 2.47
C PHE A 7 -24.13 -14.57 1.36
N PHE A 8 -24.82 -13.83 0.49
CA PHE A 8 -24.18 -13.01 -0.55
C PHE A 8 -23.46 -11.77 0.00
N ILE A 9 -23.87 -11.21 1.15
CA ILE A 9 -23.25 -10.02 1.75
C ILE A 9 -22.05 -10.38 2.66
N ILE A 10 -22.06 -11.53 3.34
CA ILE A 10 -20.95 -11.96 4.23
C ILE A 10 -19.74 -12.51 3.45
N ARG A 11 -19.97 -13.20 2.33
CA ARG A 11 -18.89 -13.74 1.47
C ARG A 11 -17.90 -12.69 0.92
N PRO A 12 -18.32 -11.51 0.44
CA PRO A 12 -17.39 -10.53 -0.13
C PRO A 12 -16.47 -9.88 0.91
N GLN A 13 -16.87 -9.79 2.19
CA GLN A 13 -16.08 -9.09 3.20
C GLN A 13 -14.83 -9.88 3.61
N ARG A 14 -14.94 -11.22 3.72
CA ARG A 14 -13.82 -12.07 4.12
C ARG A 14 -12.72 -12.15 3.05
N ASN A 15 -13.06 -12.00 1.77
CA ASN A 15 -12.07 -11.98 0.69
C ASN A 15 -11.23 -10.70 0.69
N ARG A 16 -11.78 -9.55 1.07
CA ARG A 16 -11.04 -8.28 1.15
C ARG A 16 -9.99 -8.30 2.25
N GLN A 17 -10.34 -8.81 3.44
CA GLN A 17 -9.38 -8.95 4.54
C GLN A 17 -8.26 -9.93 4.19
N LYS A 18 -8.59 -11.08 3.57
CA LYS A 18 -7.57 -12.04 3.12
C LYS A 18 -6.63 -11.47 2.06
N ALA A 19 -7.13 -10.67 1.12
CA ALA A 19 -6.29 -10.02 0.11
C ALA A 19 -5.32 -9.01 0.72
N GLN A 20 -5.74 -8.34 1.79
CA GLN A 20 -4.90 -7.35 2.49
C GLN A 20 -3.83 -8.03 3.35
N GLN A 21 -4.17 -9.15 4.01
CA GLN A 21 -3.21 -9.99 4.75
C GLN A 21 -2.18 -10.62 3.81
N ALA A 22 -2.62 -11.18 2.67
CA ALA A 22 -1.76 -11.83 1.69
C ALA A 22 -0.75 -10.86 1.05
N LEU A 23 -1.11 -9.57 0.92
CA LEU A 23 -0.22 -8.55 0.39
C LEU A 23 0.92 -8.23 1.37
N SER A 24 0.65 -8.25 2.68
CA SER A 24 1.67 -8.06 3.71
C SER A 24 2.59 -9.29 3.81
N GLU A 25 2.05 -10.50 3.67
CA GLU A 25 2.82 -11.76 3.71
C GLU A 25 3.66 -11.99 2.44
N SER A 26 3.27 -11.42 1.29
CA SER A 26 4.01 -11.62 0.04
C SER A 26 5.23 -10.72 -0.10
N LEU A 27 5.45 -9.76 0.80
CA LEU A 27 6.56 -8.82 0.70
C LEU A 27 7.85 -9.49 1.18
N ALA A 28 8.75 -9.78 0.26
CA ALA A 28 10.08 -10.28 0.56
C ALA A 28 11.17 -9.24 0.25
N VAL A 29 12.32 -9.40 0.89
CA VAL A 29 13.53 -8.65 0.54
C VAL A 29 13.92 -8.96 -0.90
N GLY A 30 14.09 -7.92 -1.71
CA GLY A 30 14.39 -8.02 -3.14
C GLY A 30 13.20 -7.76 -4.06
N ASP A 31 11.97 -7.71 -3.52
CA ASP A 31 10.78 -7.44 -4.33
C ASP A 31 10.70 -5.99 -4.79
N GLU A 32 10.21 -5.80 -6.01
CA GLU A 32 9.95 -4.48 -6.56
C GLU A 32 8.49 -4.11 -6.30
N ILE A 33 8.28 -3.05 -5.52
CA ILE A 33 6.96 -2.69 -5.02
C ILE A 33 6.55 -1.30 -5.47
N ARG A 34 5.24 -1.09 -5.52
CA ARG A 34 4.63 0.21 -5.71
C ARG A 34 3.84 0.56 -4.45
N THR A 35 4.22 1.64 -3.78
CA THR A 35 3.50 2.11 -2.60
C THR A 35 2.13 2.69 -2.99
N ILE A 36 1.24 2.84 -2.00
CA ILE A 36 -0.03 3.56 -2.17
C ILE A 36 0.24 4.99 -2.67
N GLY A 37 1.35 5.56 -2.20
CA GLY A 37 1.94 6.82 -2.63
C GLY A 37 2.49 6.83 -4.06
N GLY A 38 2.31 5.76 -4.84
CA GLY A 38 2.80 5.69 -6.22
C GLY A 38 4.32 5.74 -6.36
N ILE A 39 5.06 5.49 -5.28
CA ILE A 39 6.52 5.39 -5.27
C ILE A 39 6.88 3.96 -5.70
N HIS A 40 7.85 3.85 -6.60
CA HIS A 40 8.42 2.58 -7.03
C HIS A 40 9.78 2.39 -6.38
N GLY A 41 10.07 1.18 -5.88
CA GLY A 41 11.35 0.87 -5.27
C GLY A 41 11.47 -0.62 -4.95
N ARG A 42 12.69 -1.04 -4.62
CA ARG A 42 12.99 -2.41 -4.19
C ARG A 42 13.02 -2.50 -2.68
N VAL A 43 12.40 -3.53 -2.11
CA VAL A 43 12.43 -3.80 -0.67
C VAL A 43 13.82 -4.26 -0.26
N LEU A 44 14.44 -3.55 0.68
CA LEU A 44 15.73 -3.93 1.28
C LEU A 44 15.55 -4.71 2.58
N THR A 45 14.61 -4.27 3.40
CA THR A 45 14.29 -4.87 4.70
C THR A 45 12.82 -4.63 5.02
N VAL A 46 12.23 -5.61 5.67
CA VAL A 46 10.86 -5.57 6.18
C VAL A 46 10.96 -5.75 7.69
N ASP A 47 10.51 -4.74 8.43
CA ASP A 47 10.35 -4.76 9.88
C ASP A 47 8.84 -4.86 10.23
N GLU A 48 8.50 -5.09 11.50
CA GLU A 48 7.09 -5.24 11.92
C GLU A 48 6.22 -4.01 11.61
N ASP A 49 6.79 -2.81 11.77
CA ASP A 49 6.07 -1.54 11.62
C ASP A 49 6.51 -0.73 10.39
N SER A 50 7.55 -1.14 9.67
CA SER A 50 8.12 -0.33 8.59
C SER A 50 8.83 -1.16 7.50
N VAL A 51 8.99 -0.57 6.32
CA VAL A 51 9.70 -1.20 5.20
C VAL A 51 10.75 -0.24 4.67
N LEU A 52 12.00 -0.70 4.59
CA LEU A 52 13.09 0.05 3.96
C LEU A 52 13.08 -0.21 2.46
N LEU A 53 12.98 0.87 1.67
CA LEU A 53 12.94 0.80 0.21
C LEU A 53 14.21 1.40 -0.38
N GLN A 54 14.91 0.62 -1.19
CA GLN A 54 15.89 1.16 -2.12
C GLN A 54 15.14 1.77 -3.30
N VAL A 55 15.22 3.08 -3.40
CA VAL A 55 14.82 3.78 -4.61
C VAL A 55 16.08 4.00 -5.45
N GLU A 56 15.96 3.89 -6.77
CA GLU A 56 17.10 4.16 -7.67
C GLU A 56 17.69 5.54 -7.38
N GLN A 57 19.01 5.63 -7.36
CA GLN A 57 19.70 6.90 -7.19
C GLN A 57 19.34 7.84 -8.35
N GLY A 58 18.69 8.96 -8.04
CA GLY A 58 18.30 9.95 -9.04
C GLY A 58 16.86 10.40 -8.90
N GLN A 59 16.13 10.43 -10.02
CA GLN A 59 14.78 10.97 -10.09
C GLN A 59 13.73 9.88 -9.84
N ILE A 60 12.89 10.09 -8.84
CA ILE A 60 11.81 9.16 -8.49
C ILE A 60 10.55 9.58 -9.24
N ARG A 61 9.96 8.65 -10.01
CA ARG A 61 8.66 8.87 -10.64
C ARG A 61 7.55 8.59 -9.64
N VAL A 62 6.83 9.64 -9.24
CA VAL A 62 5.69 9.57 -8.33
C VAL A 62 4.39 9.85 -9.09
N ALA A 63 3.34 9.09 -8.81
CA ALA A 63 2.04 9.34 -9.39
C ALA A 63 1.45 10.65 -8.84
N ARG A 64 0.98 11.56 -9.71
CA ARG A 64 0.42 12.85 -9.28
C ARG A 64 -0.70 12.72 -8.24
N ARG A 65 -1.53 11.67 -8.33
CA ARG A 65 -2.61 11.36 -7.37
C ARG A 65 -2.14 11.04 -5.95
N ALA A 66 -0.85 10.77 -5.78
CA ALA A 66 -0.26 10.42 -4.50
C ALA A 66 0.50 11.59 -3.85
N ILE A 67 0.49 12.77 -4.48
CA ILE A 67 0.97 14.00 -3.87
C ILE A 67 -0.10 14.45 -2.87
N GLY A 68 0.16 14.28 -1.57
CA GLY A 68 -0.79 14.60 -0.50
C GLY A 68 -0.86 16.10 -0.17
N SER A 69 0.28 16.78 -0.20
CA SER A 69 0.38 18.23 -0.04
C SER A 69 1.69 18.73 -0.64
N LYS A 70 1.75 20.02 -0.95
CA LYS A 70 3.01 20.68 -1.32
C LYS A 70 3.75 20.99 -0.02
N ALA A 71 4.99 20.53 0.10
CA ALA A 71 5.87 20.95 1.19
C ALA A 71 6.16 22.45 1.02
N GLY A 72 5.56 23.27 1.89
CA GLY A 72 5.63 24.74 1.81
C GLY A 72 4.37 25.47 2.27
N ASP A 73 3.23 24.79 2.46
CA ASP A 73 1.99 25.43 2.95
C ASP A 73 1.76 25.25 4.46
N ASN A 74 2.83 25.06 5.24
CA ASN A 74 2.80 25.07 6.71
C ASN A 74 3.85 26.05 7.25
N GLU A 75 3.70 27.31 6.89
CA GLU A 75 3.94 28.42 7.81
C GLU A 75 2.58 29.10 7.98
N GLU A 76 2.18 29.36 9.23
CA GLU A 76 0.94 30.01 9.69
C GLU A 76 -0.28 29.13 9.98
N SER A 77 -0.29 28.48 11.15
CA SER A 77 -1.13 28.87 12.32
C SER A 77 -1.13 27.80 13.41
#